data_AF-A0A0D0Q2P2-F1
#
_entry.id   AF-A0A0D0Q2P2-F1
#
_cell.length_a   1.000
_cell.length_b   1.000
_cell.length_c   1.000
_cell.angle_alpha   90.00
_cell.angle_beta   90.00
_cell.angle_gamma   90.00
#
_symmetry.space_group_name_H-M   'P 1'
#
loop_
_entity.id
_entity.type
_entity.pdbx_description
1 polymer ?
#
loop_
_entity_poly.entity_id
_entity_poly.type
_entity_poly.pdbx_seq_one_letter_code
_entity_poly.pdbx_strand_id
1 'polypeptide(L)' 'MRLTADGAVAASRLVLIDEFETDDGYAFVPTRPLFLAAGDRVELADPGPAVVRADGTRHPVDGGWETRCRWSVRRR' A
#
# COMPACT_ATOMS: atom_id res chain seq x y z
N MET A 1 0.08 -0.82 10.49
CA MET A 1 1.09 -1.72 9.88
C MET A 1 1.49 -1.15 8.52
N ARG A 2 2.73 -1.38 8.08
CA ARG A 2 3.25 -0.95 6.77
C ARG A 2 3.39 -2.14 5.83
N LEU A 3 2.90 -2.00 4.59
CA LEU A 3 3.07 -3.01 3.54
C LEU A 3 3.96 -2.44 2.43
N THR A 4 5.07 -3.12 2.14
CA THR A 4 5.86 -2.81 0.95
C THR A 4 5.30 -3.57 -0.24
N ALA A 5 4.94 -2.87 -1.32
CA ALA A 5 4.29 -3.47 -2.46
C ALA A 5 4.73 -2.78 -3.77
N ASP A 6 5.08 -3.60 -4.76
CA ASP A 6 5.30 -3.16 -6.14
C ASP A 6 4.21 -3.79 -7.01
N GLY A 7 3.32 -2.96 -7.56
CA GLY A 7 2.16 -3.43 -8.31
C GLY A 7 1.09 -4.06 -7.43
N ALA A 8 0.81 -5.36 -7.60
CA ALA A 8 -0.32 -6.06 -6.98
C ALA A 8 0.12 -7.06 -5.90
N VAL A 9 -0.20 -6.79 -4.62
CA VAL A 9 0.17 -7.65 -3.48
C VAL A 9 -1.06 -8.23 -2.80
N ALA A 10 -1.10 -9.55 -2.65
CA ALA A 10 -2.19 -10.27 -1.98
C ALA A 10 -1.97 -10.38 -0.47
N ALA A 11 -3.01 -10.12 0.32
CA ALA A 11 -3.02 -10.40 1.75
C ALA A 11 -3.25 -11.91 1.98
N SER A 12 -2.32 -12.57 2.68
CA SER A 12 -2.44 -13.98 3.06
C SER A 12 -3.26 -14.21 4.33
N ARG A 13 -3.55 -13.14 5.08
CA ARG A 13 -4.30 -13.15 6.34
C ARG A 13 -5.00 -11.81 6.54
N LEU A 14 -5.88 -11.74 7.54
CA LEU A 14 -6.50 -10.47 7.93
C LEU A 14 -5.45 -9.49 8.43
N VAL A 15 -5.39 -8.31 7.84
CA VAL A 15 -4.41 -7.26 8.18
C VAL A 15 -5.05 -5.87 8.19
N LEU A 16 -4.60 -5.04 9.11
CA LEU A 16 -4.92 -3.62 9.17
C LEU A 16 -3.70 -2.83 8.68
N ILE A 17 -3.86 -2.10 7.57
CA ILE A 17 -2.81 -1.32 6.93
C ILE A 17 -3.05 0.17 7.15
N ASP A 18 -2.01 0.86 7.61
CA ASP A 18 -2.04 2.31 7.83
C ASP A 18 -1.18 3.05 6.80
N GLU A 19 -0.32 2.34 6.06
CA GLU A 19 0.62 2.90 5.10
C GLU A 19 1.05 1.83 4.09
N PHE A 20 1.14 2.21 2.82
CA PHE A 20 1.80 1.43 1.76
C PHE A 20 3.13 2.11 1.43
N GLU A 21 4.20 1.34 1.31
CA GLU A 21 5.51 1.84 0.87
C GLU A 21 5.89 1.18 -0.46
N THR A 22 6.33 1.95 -1.43
CA THR A 22 6.92 1.45 -2.67
C THR A 22 8.42 1.25 -2.47
N ASP A 23 9.04 0.38 -3.28
CA ASP A 23 10.47 0.07 -3.17
C ASP A 23 11.41 1.30 -3.38
N ASP A 24 10.97 2.26 -4.20
CA ASP A 24 11.62 3.53 -4.49
C ASP A 24 11.44 4.61 -3.42
N GLY A 25 10.75 4.28 -2.31
CA GLY A 25 10.69 5.10 -1.10
C GLY A 25 9.55 6.12 -1.05
N TYR A 26 8.54 5.99 -1.91
CA TYR A 26 7.28 6.70 -1.73
C TYR A 26 6.38 5.94 -0.76
N ALA A 27 5.61 6.67 0.02
CA ALA A 27 4.63 6.12 0.93
C ALA A 27 3.25 6.68 0.59
N PHE A 28 2.25 5.81 0.49
CA PHE A 28 0.85 6.22 0.44
C PHE A 28 0.22 6.04 1.81
N VAL A 29 -0.38 7.12 2.32
CA VAL A 29 -1.09 7.14 3.61
C VAL A 29 -2.59 7.24 3.33
N PRO A 30 -3.37 6.16 3.54
CA PRO A 30 -4.81 6.20 3.45
C PRO A 30 -5.43 7.19 4.43
N THR A 31 -6.53 7.85 4.05
CA THR A 31 -7.29 8.74 4.96
C THR A 31 -7.80 7.99 6.20
N ARG A 32 -7.98 6.67 6.09
CA ARG A 32 -8.37 5.77 7.18
C ARG A 32 -7.65 4.43 7.05
N PRO A 33 -7.34 3.76 8.17
CA PRO A 33 -6.78 2.41 8.15
C PRO A 33 -7.61 1.45 7.28
N LEU A 34 -6.93 0.63 6.49
CA LEU A 34 -7.55 -0.33 5.58
C LEU A 34 -7.53 -1.74 6.14
N PHE A 35 -8.69 -2.38 6.14
CA PHE A 35 -8.80 -3.81 6.43
C PHE A 35 -8.74 -4.61 5.14
N LEU A 36 -7.74 -5.48 5.05
CA LEU A 36 -7.61 -6.48 3.99
C LEU A 36 -7.91 -7.86 4.57
N ALA A 37 -8.83 -8.58 3.96
CA ALA A 37 -9.08 -9.97 4.24
C ALA A 37 -8.09 -10.86 3.48
N ALA A 38 -8.00 -12.14 3.87
CA ALA A 38 -7.23 -13.10 3.10
C ALA A 38 -7.81 -13.21 1.68
N GLY A 39 -6.96 -13.09 0.67
CA GLY A 39 -7.35 -13.11 -0.74
C GLY A 39 -7.60 -11.72 -1.36
N ASP A 40 -7.77 -10.67 -0.54
CA ASP A 40 -7.77 -9.29 -1.03
C ASP A 40 -6.38 -8.93 -1.57
N ARG A 41 -6.34 -8.06 -2.56
CA ARG A 41 -5.12 -7.55 -3.19
C ARG A 41 -5.09 -6.05 -3.14
N VAL A 42 -3.91 -5.48 -2.98
CA VAL A 42 -3.67 -4.04 -3.13
C VAL A 42 -2.92 -3.83 -4.43
N GLU A 43 -3.45 -2.99 -5.30
CA GLU A 43 -2.81 -2.54 -6.53
C GLU A 43 -2.33 -1.10 -6.33
N LEU A 44 -1.04 -0.86 -6.46
CA LEU A 44 -0.44 0.48 -6.52
C LEU A 44 -0.26 0.84 -8.00
N ALA A 45 -1.15 1.68 -8.53
CA ALA A 45 -1.13 2.14 -9.91
C ALA A 45 -1.64 3.59 -10.00
N ASP A 46 -1.34 4.31 -11.08
CA ASP A 46 -1.94 5.62 -11.32
C ASP A 46 -3.46 5.51 -11.52
N PRO A 47 -4.28 6.40 -10.93
CA PRO A 47 -3.92 7.62 -10.20
C PRO A 47 -3.70 7.44 -8.68
N GLY A 48 -3.81 6.22 -8.16
CA GLY A 48 -3.67 5.92 -6.74
C GLY A 48 -4.00 4.46 -6.41
N PRO A 49 -3.71 4.01 -5.17
CA PRO A 49 -3.91 2.63 -4.79
C PRO A 49 -5.38 2.21 -4.81
N ALA A 50 -5.60 0.93 -5.10
CA ALA A 50 -6.90 0.29 -5.05
C ALA A 50 -6.83 -1.04 -4.29
N VAL A 51 -7.90 -1.38 -3.60
CA VAL A 51 -8.12 -2.71 -3.05
C VAL A 51 -9.00 -3.49 -4.00
N VAL A 52 -8.50 -4.62 -4.50
CA VAL A 52 -9.28 -5.62 -5.24
C VAL A 52 -9.65 -6.73 -4.25
N ARG A 53 -10.93 -6.88 -3.97
CA ARG A 53 -11.44 -7.92 -3.08
C ARG A 53 -11.29 -9.30 -3.71
N ALA A 54 -11.39 -10.34 -2.89
CA ALA A 54 -11.35 -11.72 -3.37
C ALA A 54 -12.44 -12.05 -4.43
N ASP A 55 -13.57 -11.33 -4.43
CA ASP A 55 -14.64 -11.46 -5.43
C ASP A 55 -14.38 -10.67 -6.73
N GLY A 56 -13.24 -9.99 -6.83
CA GLY A 56 -12.85 -9.17 -7.97
C GLY A 56 -13.37 -7.73 -7.94
N THR A 57 -14.15 -7.34 -6.93
CA THR A 57 -14.59 -5.95 -6.79
C THR A 57 -13.42 -5.03 -6.48
N ARG A 58 -13.35 -3.89 -7.18
CA ARG A 58 -12.26 -2.92 -7.05
C ARG A 58 -12.74 -1.67 -6.34
N HIS A 59 -12.03 -1.27 -5.30
CA HIS A 59 -12.30 -0.07 -4.52
C HIS A 59 -11.08 0.86 -4.53
N PRO A 60 -11.21 2.09 -5.04
CA PRO A 60 -10.15 3.07 -4.89
C PRO A 60 -9.94 3.39 -3.41
N VAL A 61 -8.69 3.70 -3.05
CA VAL A 61 -8.33 4.11 -1.70
C VAL A 61 -8.09 5.61 -1.69
N ASP A 62 -8.84 6.32 -0.85
CA ASP A 62 -8.59 7.73 -0.58
C ASP A 62 -7.38 7.89 0.34
N GLY A 63 -6.51 8.85 0.04
CA GLY A 63 -5.30 9.15 0.81
C GLY A 63 -4.35 10.08 0.07
N GLY A 64 -3.11 10.15 0.53
CA GLY A 64 -2.08 11.01 -0.04
C GLY A 64 -0.72 10.32 -0.16
N TRP A 65 0.07 10.76 -1.13
CA TRP A 65 1.46 10.35 -1.29
C TRP A 65 2.40 11.24 -0.49
N GLU A 66 3.32 10.62 0.22
CA GLU A 66 4.42 11.24 0.95
C GLU A 66 5.76 10.69 0.44
N THR A 67 6.77 11.56 0.31
CA THR A 67 8.13 11.12 0.02
C THR A 67 8.85 10.88 1.35
N ARG A 68 9.22 9.63 1.64
CA ARG A 68 10.10 9.33 2.76
C ARG A 68 11.53 9.49 2.27
N CYS A 69 12.14 10.66 2.50
CA CYS A 69 13.57 10.85 2.28
C CYS A 69 14.36 9.81 3.10
N ARG A 70 14.75 8.69 2.50
CA ARG A 70 15.64 7.73 3.14
C ARG A 70 16.99 8.42 3.26
N TRP A 71 17.38 8.81 4.47
CA TRP A 71 18.73 9.31 4.73
C TRP A 71 19.69 8.17 4.44
N SER A 72 20.18 8.09 3.20
CA SER A 72 21.28 7.22 2.85
C SER A 72 22.50 7.81 3.56
N VAL A 73 22.75 7.35 4.79
CA VAL A 73 24.07 7.45 5.38
C VAL A 73 24.97 6.62 4.46
N ARG A 74 25.54 7.27 3.45
CA ARG A 74 26.73 6.78 2.77
C ARG A 74 27.81 6.70 3.85
N ARG A 75 27.97 5.54 4.48
CA ARG A 75 29.21 5.24 5.21
C ARG A 75 30.32 5.21 4.16
N ARG A 76 31.11 6.27 4.09
CA ARG A 76 32.51 6.20 3.65
C ARG A 76 33.38 6.31 4.88
#